data_AF-A0AAV6D7M6-F1
#
_entry.id   AF-A0AAV6D7M6-F1
#
_cell.length_a   1.000
_cell.length_b   1.000
_cell.length_c   1.000
_cell.angle_alpha   90.00
_cell.angle_beta   90.00
_cell.angle_gamma   90.00
#
_symmetry.space_group_name_H-M   'P 1'
#
loop_
_entity.id
_entity.type
_entity.pdbx_description
1 polymer ?
#
loop_
_entity_poly.entity_id
_entity_poly.type
_entity_poly.pdbx_seq_one_letter_code
_entity_poly.pdbx_strand_id
1 'polypeptide(L)'
;MITIFHVPRIEDNKAFVIVGENPEDAFFRAKETNCLPNNFPITAWHELAKPKEHHESLDEFEMRYEPMKNNFDESAAYEGAWFETFGEAELFVRNADPKTVWTIVEGDEFLWLIAGFHYVNRFGYLITRTPWKSDDEIYFFE
;
A
#
# COMPACT_ATOMS: atom_id res chain seq x y z
N MET A 1 6.43 -17.75 4.13
CA MET A 1 6.92 -16.36 4.23
C MET A 1 6.24 -15.62 3.09
N ILE A 2 5.29 -14.76 3.44
CA ILE A 2 4.52 -14.01 2.45
C ILE A 2 5.37 -12.84 2.02
N THR A 3 5.51 -12.65 0.72
CA THR A 3 6.33 -11.58 0.15
C THR A 3 5.42 -10.56 -0.51
N ILE A 4 5.69 -9.29 -0.25
CA ILE A 4 4.95 -8.22 -0.89
C ILE A 4 5.64 -7.89 -2.21
N PHE A 5 4.87 -7.95 -3.28
CA PHE A 5 5.30 -7.55 -4.61
C PHE A 5 4.61 -6.25 -4.96
N HIS A 6 5.42 -5.20 -5.11
CA HIS A 6 4.92 -3.95 -5.68
C HIS A 6 4.97 -4.06 -7.20
N VAL A 7 3.87 -3.70 -7.85
CA VAL A 7 3.75 -3.78 -9.30
C VAL A 7 3.61 -2.35 -9.82
N PRO A 8 4.71 -1.76 -10.31
CA PRO A 8 4.66 -0.43 -10.88
C PRO A 8 3.77 -0.44 -12.14
N ARG A 9 2.92 0.58 -12.17
CA ARG A 9 1.80 0.85 -13.05
C ARG A 9 2.07 0.74 -14.56
N ILE A 10 1.03 0.34 -15.33
CA ILE A 10 1.01 0.48 -16.80
C ILE A 10 -0.04 1.51 -17.30
N GLU A 11 -1.21 1.72 -16.65
CA GLU A 11 -2.22 2.73 -17.06
C GLU A 11 -2.95 3.40 -15.84
N ASP A 12 -3.53 4.61 -16.01
CA ASP A 12 -4.56 5.25 -15.12
C ASP A 12 -4.26 5.77 -13.69
N ASN A 13 -3.01 6.08 -13.33
CA ASN A 13 -2.61 6.70 -12.04
C ASN A 13 -2.91 5.84 -10.81
N LYS A 14 -3.01 4.52 -10.98
CA LYS A 14 -3.21 3.57 -9.87
C LYS A 14 -1.98 2.67 -9.73
N ALA A 15 -1.41 2.62 -8.52
CA ALA A 15 -0.39 1.64 -8.14
C ALA A 15 -1.06 0.45 -7.45
N PHE A 16 -0.58 -0.76 -7.72
CA PHE A 16 -1.10 -1.99 -7.15
C PHE A 16 -0.05 -2.67 -6.29
N VAL A 17 -0.47 -3.15 -5.12
CA VAL A 17 0.32 -4.01 -4.27
C VAL A 17 -0.30 -5.39 -4.36
N ILE A 18 0.54 -6.40 -4.58
CA ILE A 18 0.11 -7.78 -4.60
C ILE A 18 0.93 -8.58 -3.61
N VAL A 19 0.20 -9.25 -2.74
CA VAL A 19 0.76 -10.10 -1.72
C VAL A 19 0.72 -11.54 -2.24
N GLY A 20 1.86 -12.22 -2.23
CA GLY A 20 1.93 -13.63 -2.66
C GLY A 20 3.08 -14.40 -2.01
N GLU A 21 2.99 -15.72 -2.06
CA GLU A 21 4.01 -16.62 -1.50
C GLU A 21 5.31 -16.61 -2.32
N ASN A 22 5.19 -16.40 -3.62
CA ASN A 22 6.27 -16.35 -4.59
C ASN A 22 5.86 -15.48 -5.79
N PRO A 23 6.79 -15.12 -6.70
CA PRO A 23 6.46 -14.29 -7.85
C PRO A 23 5.33 -14.86 -8.72
N GLU A 24 5.27 -16.18 -8.93
CA GLU A 24 4.22 -16.81 -9.75
C GLU A 24 2.84 -16.69 -9.10
N ASP A 25 2.72 -16.97 -7.80
CA ASP A 25 1.48 -16.81 -7.02
C ASP A 25 0.99 -15.36 -7.08
N ALA A 26 1.89 -14.40 -6.82
CA ALA A 26 1.56 -12.98 -6.92
C ALA A 26 1.12 -12.60 -8.35
N PHE A 27 1.73 -13.15 -9.40
CA PHE A 27 1.29 -12.93 -10.78
C PHE A 27 -0.12 -13.47 -11.07
N PHE A 28 -0.47 -14.64 -10.53
CA PHE A 28 -1.81 -15.20 -10.69
C PHE A 28 -2.85 -14.36 -9.94
N ARG A 29 -2.57 -14.00 -8.68
CA ARG A 29 -3.40 -13.08 -7.89
C ARG A 29 -3.59 -11.72 -8.60
N ALA A 30 -2.56 -11.22 -9.28
CA ALA A 30 -2.63 -10.01 -10.09
C ALA A 30 -3.63 -10.09 -11.26
N LYS A 31 -3.70 -11.25 -11.90
CA LYS A 31 -4.63 -11.49 -12.99
C LYS A 31 -6.05 -11.68 -12.49
N GLU A 32 -6.23 -12.36 -11.35
CA GLU A 32 -7.56 -12.54 -10.73
C GLU A 32 -8.16 -11.21 -10.26
N THR A 33 -7.32 -10.28 -9.84
CA THR A 33 -7.74 -8.94 -9.36
C THR A 33 -7.85 -7.89 -10.46
N ASN A 34 -7.69 -8.27 -11.74
CA ASN A 34 -7.64 -7.37 -12.90
C ASN A 34 -6.61 -6.23 -12.76
N CYS A 35 -5.55 -6.44 -11.97
CA CYS A 35 -4.45 -5.47 -11.80
C CYS A 35 -3.50 -5.48 -13.00
N LEU A 36 -3.52 -6.55 -13.81
CA LEU A 36 -2.74 -6.69 -15.03
C LEU A 36 -3.65 -6.92 -16.24
N PRO A 37 -3.26 -6.45 -17.43
CA PRO A 37 -3.90 -6.86 -18.68
C PRO A 37 -3.93 -8.39 -18.81
N ASN A 38 -5.01 -8.94 -19.35
CA ASN A 38 -5.17 -10.39 -19.54
C ASN A 38 -4.01 -11.05 -20.30
N ASN A 39 -3.37 -10.31 -21.22
CA ASN A 39 -2.25 -10.78 -22.04
C ASN A 39 -0.88 -10.35 -21.49
N PHE A 40 -0.79 -9.91 -20.24
CA PHE A 40 0.49 -9.52 -19.64
C PHE A 40 1.44 -10.72 -19.54
N PRO A 41 2.67 -10.63 -20.05
CA PRO A 41 3.59 -11.76 -20.06
C PRO A 41 4.25 -11.94 -18.69
N ILE A 42 4.28 -13.18 -18.18
CA ILE A 42 4.93 -13.53 -16.90
C ILE A 42 6.43 -13.19 -16.90
N THR A 43 7.08 -13.18 -18.06
CA THR A 43 8.49 -12.79 -18.17
C THR A 43 8.70 -11.30 -17.86
N ALA A 44 7.75 -10.43 -18.23
CA ALA A 44 7.81 -9.02 -17.81
C ALA A 44 7.49 -8.87 -16.33
N TRP A 45 6.68 -9.78 -15.76
CA TRP A 45 6.38 -9.80 -14.34
C TRP A 45 7.64 -10.03 -13.50
N HIS A 46 8.48 -11.00 -13.86
CA HIS A 46 9.72 -11.28 -13.13
C HIS A 46 10.69 -10.09 -13.10
N GLU A 47 10.63 -9.20 -14.08
CA GLU A 47 11.43 -7.96 -14.10
C GLU A 47 10.81 -6.84 -13.24
N LEU A 48 9.48 -6.80 -13.16
CA LEU A 48 8.71 -5.70 -12.54
C LEU A 48 8.39 -5.96 -11.06
N ALA A 49 7.97 -7.17 -10.74
CA ALA A 49 7.53 -7.56 -9.41
C ALA A 49 8.73 -8.02 -8.58
N LYS A 50 9.40 -7.05 -7.98
CA LYS A 50 10.50 -7.34 -7.07
C LYS A 50 9.95 -7.64 -5.67
N PRO A 51 10.40 -8.73 -5.04
CA PRO A 51 10.03 -9.02 -3.66
C PRO A 51 10.54 -7.91 -2.75
N LYS A 52 9.68 -7.40 -1.87
CA LYS A 52 10.11 -6.48 -0.81
C LYS A 52 10.61 -7.31 0.36
N GLU A 53 11.93 -7.33 0.55
CA GLU A 53 12.59 -8.13 1.61
C GLU A 53 12.65 -7.44 2.98
N HIS A 54 12.37 -6.13 3.04
CA HIS A 54 12.54 -5.34 4.27
C HIS A 54 11.20 -4.88 4.85
N HIS A 55 11.02 -5.18 6.13
CA HIS A 55 9.86 -4.78 6.92
C HIS A 55 10.38 -4.12 8.20
N GLU A 56 10.20 -2.81 8.30
CA GLU A 56 10.45 -2.04 9.51
C GLU A 56 9.21 -2.10 10.43
N SER A 57 9.37 -1.83 11.73
CA SER A 57 8.26 -1.89 12.70
C SER A 57 7.37 -0.64 12.68
N LEU A 58 6.16 -0.74 13.21
CA LEU A 58 5.25 0.39 13.31
C LEU A 58 5.79 1.52 14.20
N ASP A 59 6.53 1.17 15.26
CA ASP A 59 7.22 2.16 16.11
C ASP A 59 8.24 2.99 15.28
N GLU A 60 9.00 2.34 14.40
CA GLU A 60 9.96 3.02 13.53
C GLU A 60 9.27 3.91 12.50
N PHE A 61 8.12 3.46 11.98
CA PHE A 61 7.26 4.24 11.09
C PHE A 61 6.78 5.54 11.78
N GLU A 62 6.22 5.42 12.98
CA GLU A 62 5.67 6.56 13.74
C GLU A 62 6.75 7.58 14.05
N MET A 63 7.92 7.13 14.51
CA MET A 63 9.07 7.99 14.80
C MET A 63 9.57 8.73 13.55
N ARG A 64 9.50 8.11 12.37
CA ARG A 64 10.04 8.67 11.13
C ARG A 64 9.06 9.63 10.45
N TYR A 65 7.77 9.30 10.49
CA TYR A 65 6.79 9.90 9.60
C TYR A 65 5.70 10.71 10.28
N GLU A 66 5.48 10.53 11.59
CA GLU A 66 4.49 11.27 12.38
C GLU A 66 3.10 11.30 11.71
N PRO A 67 2.31 10.21 11.79
CA PRO A 67 0.98 10.14 11.18
C PRO A 67 0.06 11.25 11.70
N MET A 68 -0.69 11.85 10.78
CA MET A 68 -1.64 12.91 11.09
C MET A 68 -2.99 12.35 11.51
N LYS A 69 -3.63 13.01 12.47
CA LYS A 69 -5.00 12.66 12.87
C LYS A 69 -6.00 12.90 11.73
N ASN A 70 -6.90 11.95 11.57
CA ASN A 70 -8.09 12.02 10.77
C ASN A 70 -9.11 12.97 11.43
N ASN A 71 -9.45 14.05 10.71
CA ASN A 71 -10.42 15.05 11.16
C ASN A 71 -11.86 14.76 10.70
N PHE A 72 -12.09 13.66 9.98
CA PHE A 72 -13.39 13.25 9.46
C PHE A 72 -14.10 12.24 10.37
N ASP A 73 -13.36 11.56 11.25
CA ASP A 73 -13.88 10.55 12.16
C ASP A 73 -13.14 10.60 13.51
N GLU A 74 -13.85 11.05 14.55
CA GLU A 74 -13.32 11.12 15.93
C GLU A 74 -13.09 9.73 16.56
N SER A 75 -13.69 8.69 16.00
CA SER A 75 -13.55 7.30 16.41
C SER A 75 -12.61 6.49 15.52
N ALA A 76 -11.87 7.16 14.63
CA ALA A 76 -10.96 6.51 13.71
C ALA A 76 -9.94 5.61 14.44
N ALA A 77 -9.66 4.47 13.82
CA ALA A 77 -8.65 3.53 14.30
C ALA A 77 -7.25 4.17 14.32
N TYR A 78 -6.29 3.44 14.89
CA TYR A 78 -4.88 3.82 14.91
C TYR A 78 -4.66 5.21 15.52
N GLU A 79 -5.10 5.35 16.77
CA GLU A 79 -5.05 6.59 17.56
C GLU A 79 -5.72 7.82 16.88
N GLY A 80 -6.70 7.54 16.02
CA GLY A 80 -7.41 8.55 15.25
C GLY A 80 -6.71 8.96 13.97
N ALA A 81 -5.70 8.24 13.48
CA ALA A 81 -4.98 8.59 12.24
C ALA A 81 -5.46 7.81 11.00
N TRP A 82 -6.33 6.81 11.16
CA TRP A 82 -6.84 6.00 10.05
C TRP A 82 -7.85 6.76 9.18
N PHE A 83 -7.56 6.91 7.89
CA PHE A 83 -8.48 7.47 6.90
C PHE A 83 -9.20 6.38 6.10
N GLU A 84 -10.49 6.57 5.88
CA GLU A 84 -11.35 5.63 5.15
C GLU A 84 -11.06 5.56 3.65
N THR A 85 -11.50 4.46 3.05
CA THR A 85 -11.28 4.15 1.64
C THR A 85 -12.37 4.67 0.70
N PHE A 86 -13.32 5.44 1.23
CA PHE A 86 -14.44 6.04 0.51
C PHE A 86 -14.80 7.43 1.07
N GLY A 87 -15.67 8.14 0.34
CA GLY A 87 -16.26 9.40 0.81
C GLY A 87 -15.28 10.55 0.90
N GLU A 88 -15.54 11.48 1.83
CA GLU A 88 -14.74 12.71 1.97
C GLU A 88 -13.32 12.45 2.46
N ALA A 89 -13.13 11.45 3.33
CA ALA A 89 -11.80 11.04 3.80
C ALA A 89 -10.92 10.54 2.64
N GLU A 90 -11.44 9.67 1.77
CA GLU A 90 -10.70 9.21 0.58
C GLU A 90 -10.38 10.37 -0.37
N LEU A 91 -11.34 11.27 -0.60
CA LEU A 91 -11.12 12.45 -1.44
C LEU A 91 -10.03 13.35 -0.85
N PHE A 92 -9.96 13.49 0.48
CA PHE A 92 -8.90 14.23 1.15
C PHE A 92 -7.54 13.57 0.95
N VAL A 93 -7.43 12.26 1.20
CA VAL A 93 -6.20 11.48 0.98
C VAL A 93 -5.73 11.60 -0.47
N ARG A 94 -6.65 11.46 -1.44
CA ARG A 94 -6.33 11.54 -2.87
C ARG A 94 -5.80 12.91 -3.30
N ASN A 95 -6.16 13.97 -2.58
CA ASN A 95 -5.70 15.34 -2.85
C ASN A 95 -4.48 15.73 -2.00
N ALA A 96 -4.01 14.88 -1.09
CA ALA A 96 -2.78 15.09 -0.34
C ALA A 96 -1.54 14.95 -1.24
N ASP A 97 -0.37 15.33 -0.74
CA ASP A 97 0.89 15.01 -1.42
C ASP A 97 1.01 13.48 -1.55
N PRO A 98 1.12 12.90 -2.76
CA PRO A 98 1.25 11.45 -2.94
C PRO A 98 2.42 10.85 -2.15
N LYS A 99 3.45 11.66 -1.84
CA LYS A 99 4.60 11.23 -1.05
C LYS A 99 4.36 11.16 0.44
N THR A 100 3.26 11.71 0.94
CA THR A 100 2.90 11.62 2.36
C THR A 100 1.84 10.57 2.63
N VAL A 101 1.27 9.97 1.58
CA VAL A 101 0.24 8.94 1.68
C VAL A 101 0.89 7.57 1.85
N TRP A 102 0.32 6.79 2.77
CA TRP A 102 0.61 5.39 2.97
C TRP A 102 -0.70 4.61 2.90
N THR A 103 -0.70 3.46 2.23
CA THR A 103 -1.87 2.59 2.17
C THR A 103 -1.71 1.44 3.13
N ILE A 104 -2.76 1.19 3.91
CA ILE A 104 -2.90 0.02 4.76
C ILE A 104 -3.49 -1.09 3.89
N VAL A 105 -2.77 -2.19 3.76
CA VAL A 105 -3.17 -3.34 2.94
C VAL A 105 -3.29 -4.59 3.81
N GLU A 106 -4.20 -5.47 3.43
CA GLU A 106 -4.32 -6.79 4.05
C GLU A 106 -3.34 -7.77 3.40
N GLY A 107 -2.49 -8.39 4.22
CA GLY A 107 -1.80 -9.63 3.90
C GLY A 107 -2.52 -10.83 4.53
N ASP A 108 -2.05 -12.05 4.31
CA ASP A 108 -2.82 -13.23 4.74
C ASP A 108 -3.02 -13.32 6.28
N GLU A 109 -2.02 -12.94 7.08
CA GLU A 109 -2.10 -12.99 8.55
C GLU A 109 -2.07 -11.61 9.24
N PHE A 110 -1.60 -10.57 8.54
CA PHE A 110 -1.28 -9.27 9.13
C PHE A 110 -1.56 -8.14 8.16
N LEU A 111 -1.71 -6.93 8.71
CA LEU A 111 -1.78 -5.71 7.91
C LEU A 111 -0.37 -5.19 7.59
N TRP A 112 -0.29 -4.40 6.54
CA TRP A 112 0.95 -3.78 6.11
C TRP A 112 0.72 -2.33 5.71
N LEU A 113 1.70 -1.49 5.98
CA LEU A 113 1.76 -0.12 5.50
C LEU A 113 2.70 -0.02 4.32
N ILE A 114 2.24 0.57 3.22
CA ILE A 114 3.01 0.67 1.99
C ILE A 114 3.02 2.10 1.49
N ALA A 115 4.20 2.57 1.09
CA ALA A 115 4.38 3.92 0.57
C ALA A 115 3.52 4.15 -0.68
N GLY A 116 2.73 5.22 -0.66
CA GLY A 116 1.90 5.67 -1.77
C GLY A 116 0.41 5.38 -1.62
N PHE A 117 -0.35 5.91 -2.57
CA PHE A 117 -1.79 5.70 -2.69
C PHE A 117 -2.07 4.47 -3.57
N HIS A 118 -2.68 3.44 -3.00
CA HIS A 118 -3.08 2.22 -3.70
C HIS A 118 -4.60 2.06 -3.69
N TYR A 119 -5.16 1.77 -4.86
CA TYR A 119 -6.61 1.65 -5.02
C TYR A 119 -7.14 0.22 -4.82
N VAL A 120 -6.27 -0.79 -4.87
CA VAL A 120 -6.64 -2.20 -4.70
C VAL A 120 -6.01 -2.75 -3.43
N ASN A 121 -6.73 -3.70 -2.81
CA ASN A 121 -6.34 -4.34 -1.55
C ASN A 121 -6.04 -3.31 -0.45
N ARG A 122 -6.94 -2.33 -0.29
CA ARG A 122 -6.79 -1.23 0.65
C ARG A 122 -7.82 -1.36 1.77
N PHE A 123 -7.35 -1.32 3.01
CA PHE A 123 -8.15 -1.27 4.23
C PHE A 123 -8.31 0.17 4.74
N GLY A 124 -7.33 1.02 4.45
CA GLY A 124 -7.33 2.41 4.87
C GLY A 124 -6.08 3.14 4.38
N TYR A 125 -5.96 4.39 4.79
CA TYR A 125 -4.77 5.19 4.50
C TYR A 125 -4.29 5.90 5.76
N LEU A 126 -2.99 6.20 5.77
CA LEU A 126 -2.40 7.19 6.66
C LEU A 126 -1.86 8.34 5.82
N ILE A 127 -1.90 9.54 6.38
CA ILE A 127 -1.19 10.69 5.84
C ILE A 127 -0.16 11.13 6.87
N THR A 128 1.07 11.30 6.44
CA THR A 128 2.23 11.55 7.30
C THR A 128 2.72 12.98 7.16
N ARG A 129 3.44 13.46 8.17
CA ARG A 129 4.02 14.81 8.14
C ARG A 129 5.22 14.91 7.21
N THR A 130 6.01 13.84 7.16
CA THR A 130 7.23 13.74 6.36
C THR A 130 6.98 12.83 5.15
N PRO A 131 7.43 13.19 3.93
CA PRO A 131 7.26 12.32 2.78
C PRO A 131 8.12 11.06 2.88
N TRP A 132 7.62 9.93 2.39
CA TRP A 132 8.43 8.74 2.16
C TRP A 132 9.57 9.02 1.19
N LYS A 133 10.66 8.27 1.36
CA LYS A 133 11.90 8.43 0.56
C LYS A 133 11.88 7.54 -0.67
N SER A 134 11.28 6.35 -0.55
CA SER A 134 11.12 5.39 -1.63
C SER A 134 9.70 4.83 -1.66
N ASP A 135 9.16 4.62 -2.85
CA ASP A 135 7.93 3.85 -3.08
C ASP A 135 8.12 2.35 -2.79
N ASP A 136 9.36 1.95 -2.51
CA ASP A 136 9.70 0.63 -2.01
C ASP A 136 9.53 0.44 -0.50
N GLU A 137 9.25 1.49 0.29
CA GLU A 137 9.10 1.35 1.75
C GLU A 137 7.85 0.58 2.17
N ILE A 138 8.03 -0.34 3.13
CA ILE A 138 6.97 -1.16 3.73
C ILE A 138 7.22 -1.32 5.22
N TYR A 139 6.15 -1.20 5.99
CA TYR A 139 6.14 -1.39 7.44
C TYR A 139 5.13 -2.46 7.84
N PHE A 140 5.50 -3.24 8.85
CA PHE A 140 4.61 -4.21 9.48
C PHE A 140 3.58 -3.47 10.35
N PHE A 141 2.30 -3.82 10.18
CA PHE A 141 1.19 -3.21 10.92
C PHE A 141 0.49 -4.31 11.73
N GLU A 142 0.82 -4.38 13.03
CA GLU A 142 0.28 -5.35 14.01
C GLU A 142 -1.16 -5.04 14.42
#